data_AF-A0A0M3K4E0-F1
#
_entry.id   AF-A0A0M3K4E0-F1
#
_cell.length_a   1.000
_cell.length_b   1.000
_cell.length_c   1.000
_cell.angle_alpha   90.00
_cell.angle_beta   90.00
_cell.angle_gamma   90.00
#
_symmetry.space_group_name_H-M   'P 1'
#
loop_
_entity.id
_entity.type
_entity.pdbx_description
1 polymer ?
#
loop_
_entity_poly.entity_id
_entity_poly.type
_entity_poly.pdbx_seq_one_letter_code
_entity_poly.pdbx_strand_id
1 'polypeptide(L)' 'MVNGHMYFHAGKDKNISFLSGAGGSIFFGDKDLSLLPQLVS' A
#
# COMPACT_ATOMS: atom_id res chain seq x y z
N MET A 1 -7.91 14.48 -0.33
CA MET A 1 -7.46 14.57 1.07
C MET A 1 -8.54 15.25 1.89
N VAL A 2 -8.90 14.72 3.06
CA VAL A 2 -9.92 15.30 3.95
C VAL A 2 -9.31 15.37 5.35
N ASN A 3 -9.30 16.54 5.98
CA ASN A 3 -8.74 16.77 7.32
C ASN A 3 -7.29 16.26 7.50
N GLY A 4 -6.44 16.42 6.47
CA GLY A 4 -5.05 15.95 6.52
C GLY A 4 -4.88 14.44 6.30
N HIS A 5 -5.96 13.69 6.12
CA HIS A 5 -5.91 12.26 5.81
C HIS A 5 -6.03 12.03 4.30
N MET A 6 -5.23 11.07 3.81
CA MET A 6 -5.33 10.55 2.45
C MET A 6 -6.22 9.31 2.45
N TYR A 7 -7.19 9.28 1.53
CA TYR A 7 -8.12 8.16 1.36
C TYR A 7 -8.05 7.69 -0.09
N PHE A 8 -8.00 6.37 -0.27
CA PHE A 8 -8.15 5.74 -1.58
C PHE A 8 -9.52 5.05 -1.62
N HIS A 9 -10.32 5.35 -2.64
CA HIS A 9 -11.65 4.76 -2.84
C HIS A 9 -11.73 4.17 -4.26
N ALA A 10 -11.92 2.86 -4.36
CA ALA A 10 -11.95 2.16 -5.66
C ALA A 10 -13.30 2.31 -6.38
N GLY A 11 -14.40 2.55 -5.65
CA GLY A 11 -15.77 2.43 -6.15
C GLY A 11 -16.35 1.02 -5.94
N LYS A 12 -17.65 0.87 -6.15
CA LYS A 12 -18.36 -0.42 -6.02
C LYS A 12 -17.79 -1.43 -7.02
N ASP A 13 -17.43 -2.62 -6.56
CA ASP A 13 -16.93 -3.74 -7.37
C ASP A 13 -15.65 -3.41 -8.17
N LYS A 14 -14.77 -2.57 -7.62
CA LYS A 14 -13.48 -2.17 -8.22
C LYS A 14 -12.33 -2.36 -7.23
N ASN A 15 -11.11 -2.44 -7.77
CA ASN A 15 -9.88 -2.58 -6.99
C ASN A 15 -8.99 -1.35 -7.14
N ILE A 16 -8.22 -1.04 -6.10
CA ILE A 16 -7.02 -0.21 -6.20
C ILE A 16 -5.83 -1.15 -6.23
N SER A 17 -4.97 -1.00 -7.23
CA SER A 17 -3.77 -1.80 -7.40
C SER A 17 -2.54 -0.90 -7.32
N PHE A 18 -1.60 -1.29 -6.46
CA PHE A 18 -0.27 -0.67 -6.39
C PHE A 18 0.72 -1.64 -7.01
N LEU A 19 1.39 -1.23 -8.07
CA LEU A 19 2.36 -2.03 -8.79
C LEU A 19 3.73 -1.36 -8.68
N SER A 20 4.71 -2.13 -8.26
CA SER A 20 6.10 -1.72 -8.27
C SER A 20 6.81 -2.30 -9.48
N GLY A 21 7.63 -1.49 -10.15
CA GLY A 21 8.44 -1.92 -11.28
C GLY A 21 9.62 -2.82 -10.86
N ALA A 22 10.40 -3.28 -11.85
CA ALA A 22 11.59 -4.09 -11.60
C ALA A 22 12.57 -3.35 -10.67
N GLY A 23 12.88 -3.96 -9.52
CA GLY A 23 13.77 -3.40 -8.50
C GLY A 23 13.13 -2.37 -7.56
N GLY A 24 11.85 -2.07 -7.67
CA GLY A 24 11.14 -1.22 -6.72
C GLY A 24 10.48 -2.02 -5.60
N SER A 25 10.31 -1.40 -4.43
CA SER A 25 9.58 -1.96 -3.28
C SER A 25 8.42 -1.05 -2.86
N ILE A 26 7.43 -1.63 -2.19
CA ILE A 26 6.31 -0.90 -1.59
C ILE A 26 6.50 -0.92 -0.07
N PHE A 27 6.47 0.26 0.55
CA PHE A 27 6.64 0.42 1.99
C PHE A 27 5.36 0.96 2.64
N PHE A 28 5.10 0.53 3.88
CA PHE A 28 4.12 1.17 4.76
C PHE A 28 4.84 1.75 5.98
N GLY A 29 4.99 3.08 6.01
CA GLY A 29 5.95 3.73 6.91
C GLY A 29 7.38 3.38 6.51
N ASP A 30 8.15 2.83 7.44
CA ASP A 30 9.52 2.33 7.24
C ASP A 30 9.58 0.82 6.92
N LYS A 31 8.43 0.14 6.81
CA LYS A 31 8.34 -1.32 6.65
C LYS A 31 8.19 -1.73 5.19
N ASP A 32 9.10 -2.55 4.67
CA ASP A 32 9.00 -3.14 3.33
C ASP A 32 7.95 -4.26 3.30
N LEU A 33 6.86 -4.05 2.55
CA LEU A 33 5.74 -5.00 2.48
C LEU A 33 6.12 -6.34 1.85
N SER A 34 7.25 -6.44 1.14
CA SER A 34 7.76 -7.73 0.65
C SER A 34 8.19 -8.69 1.77
N LEU A 35 8.37 -8.19 3.00
CA LEU A 35 8.73 -8.96 4.19
C LEU A 35 7.51 -9.42 5.01
N LEU A 36 6.30 -9.39 4.43
CA LEU A 36 5.14 -10.01 5.07
C LEU A 36 5.18 -11.55 4.86
N PRO A 37 4.78 -12.34 5.87
CA PRO A 37 4.21 -11.93 7.15
C PRO A 37 5.23 -11.66 8.27
N GLN A 38 6.54 -11.74 8.03
CA GLN A 38 7.55 -11.61 9.10
C GLN A 38 7.51 -10.25 9.84
N LEU A 39 6.93 -9.22 9.22
CA LEU A 39 6.70 -7.90 9.85
C LEU A 39 5.63 -7.87 10.95
N VAL A 40 4.78 -8.88 11.06
CA VAL A 40 3.69 -8.99 12.04
C VAL A 40 3.97 -10.14 13.01
N SER A 41 5.03 -10.01 13.80
CA SER A 41 5.34 -10.88 14.94
C SER A 41 5.03 -10.21 16.27
#